data_AF-A0A1F6FPG8-F1
#
_entry.id   AF-A0A1F6FPG8-F1
#
_cell.length_a   1.000
_cell.length_b   1.000
_cell.length_c   1.000
_cell.angle_alpha   90.00
_cell.angle_beta   90.00
_cell.angle_gamma   90.00
#
_symmetry.space_group_name_H-M   'P 1'
#
loop_
_entity.id
_entity.type
_entity.pdbx_description
1 polymer ?
#
loop_
_entity_poly.entity_id
_entity_poly.type
_entity_poly.pdbx_seq_one_letter_code
_entity_poly.pdbx_strand_id
1 'polypeptide(L)'
;MKNVYFFIFSAMFLLIAGASTVSAAGLLENNPTLLGAPFSGTTTFIKNYLLPLLLAAGFLMFVWGIFKMFIVGGDDPEKRKEGRNLIIYSIIGFALIFSLWGIVNFLTGSIGGDQTTVPTIPGLPTP
;
A
#
# COMPACT_ATOMS: atom_id res chain seq x y z
N MET A 1 21.87 22.41 1.56
CA MET A 1 21.25 21.08 1.38
C MET A 1 20.41 20.61 2.58
N LYS A 2 20.75 20.93 3.84
CA LYS A 2 19.99 20.52 5.04
C LYS A 2 18.52 21.01 5.08
N ASN A 3 18.25 22.20 4.56
CA ASN A 3 16.92 22.83 4.63
C ASN A 3 15.88 22.13 3.74
N VAL A 4 16.31 21.42 2.69
CA VAL A 4 15.41 20.70 1.77
C VAL A 4 14.82 19.44 2.42
N TYR A 5 15.62 18.70 3.19
CA TYR A 5 15.14 17.53 3.93
C TYR A 5 14.14 17.89 5.02
N PHE A 6 14.37 19.01 5.71
CA PHE A 6 13.43 19.52 6.71
C PHE A 6 12.07 19.90 6.08
N PHE A 7 12.09 20.49 4.88
CA PHE A 7 10.87 20.85 4.16
C PHE A 7 10.10 19.63 3.64
N ILE A 8 10.81 18.62 3.11
CA ILE A 8 10.20 17.35 2.65
C ILE A 8 9.60 16.58 3.83
N PHE A 9 10.29 16.56 4.98
CA PHE A 9 9.80 15.89 6.20
C PHE A 9 8.57 16.59 6.80
N SER A 10 8.55 17.93 6.82
CA SER A 10 7.39 18.72 7.28
C SER A 10 6.18 18.60 6.33
N ALA A 11 6.41 18.58 5.01
CA ALA A 11 5.35 18.36 4.03
C ALA A 11 4.73 16.95 4.14
N MET A 12 5.54 15.93 4.39
CA MET A 12 5.04 14.58 4.70
C MET A 12 4.23 14.54 6.01
N PHE A 13 4.67 15.27 7.04
CA PHE A 13 3.96 15.33 8.32
C PHE A 13 2.58 16.01 8.18
N LEU A 14 2.50 17.10 7.39
CA LEU A 14 1.25 17.79 7.10
C LEU A 14 0.27 16.96 6.24
N LEU A 15 0.78 16.17 5.29
CA LEU A 15 -0.05 15.25 4.49
C LEU A 15 -0.69 14.16 5.36
N ILE A 16 0.02 13.68 6.38
CA ILE A 16 -0.47 12.63 7.29
C ILE A 16 -1.50 13.19 8.29
N ALA A 17 -1.29 14.40 8.80
CA ALA A 17 -2.20 15.03 9.77
C ALA A 17 -3.57 15.44 9.17
N GLY A 18 -3.64 15.70 7.86
CA GLY A 18 -4.88 16.10 7.19
C GLY A 18 -5.93 14.99 6.99
N ALA A 19 -5.57 13.73 7.24
CA ALA A 19 -6.41 12.57 6.91
C ALA A 19 -7.31 12.04 8.04
N SER A 20 -7.24 12.58 9.26
CA SER A 20 -7.98 12.04 10.42
C SER A 20 -9.05 13.00 10.93
N THR A 21 -10.18 13.09 10.21
CA THR A 21 -11.48 13.34 10.84
C THR A 21 -12.32 12.07 10.72
N VAL A 22 -12.18 11.18 11.71
CA VAL A 22 -13.05 10.01 11.83
C VAL A 22 -14.29 10.44 12.60
N SER A 23 -15.39 10.65 11.88
CA SER A 23 -16.68 11.05 12.45
C SER A 23 -17.28 9.91 13.27
N ALA A 24 -17.61 10.16 14.55
CA ALA A 24 -18.23 9.19 15.46
C ALA A 24 -19.65 8.74 15.06
N ALA A 25 -20.19 9.26 13.95
CA ALA A 25 -21.52 8.91 13.43
C ALA A 25 -21.63 7.49 12.86
N GLY A 26 -20.51 6.77 12.64
CA GLY A 26 -20.51 5.42 12.08
C GLY A 26 -20.75 4.27 13.07
N LEU A 27 -21.07 4.55 14.33
CA LEU A 27 -21.16 3.53 15.39
C LEU A 27 -22.56 2.91 15.60
N LEU A 28 -23.60 3.35 14.87
CA LEU A 28 -24.98 2.85 15.03
C LEU A 28 -25.69 2.61 13.69
N GLU A 29 -25.06 1.93 12.75
CA GLU A 29 -25.78 1.37 11.60
C GLU A 29 -25.77 -0.16 11.71
N ASN A 30 -26.97 -0.76 11.78
CA ASN A 30 -27.25 -2.20 11.87
C ASN A 30 -26.86 -2.92 10.56
N ASN A 31 -25.63 -2.71 10.09
CA ASN A 31 -24.99 -3.42 9.00
C ASN A 31 -24.34 -4.68 9.62
N PRO A 32 -24.33 -5.87 8.97
CA PRO A 32 -23.63 -7.10 9.41
C PRO A 32 -22.09 -6.96 9.57
N THR A 33 -21.61 -5.74 9.77
CA THR A 33 -20.22 -5.32 9.85
C THR A 33 -19.53 -5.72 11.16
N LEU A 34 -20.20 -6.31 12.16
CA LEU A 34 -19.48 -6.71 13.38
C LEU A 34 -18.55 -7.93 13.21
N LEU A 35 -18.64 -8.65 12.08
CA LEU A 35 -17.64 -9.63 11.64
C LEU A 35 -16.81 -9.18 10.42
N GLY A 36 -17.13 -8.03 9.80
CA GLY A 36 -16.46 -7.49 8.60
C GLY A 36 -15.76 -6.13 8.79
N ALA A 37 -16.01 -5.43 9.89
CA ALA A 37 -15.50 -4.08 10.18
C ALA A 37 -14.04 -3.99 10.63
N PRO A 38 -13.42 -4.96 11.35
CA PRO A 38 -12.08 -4.70 11.90
C PRO A 38 -10.97 -4.69 10.83
N PHE A 39 -11.20 -5.27 9.64
CA PHE A 39 -10.17 -5.37 8.59
C PHE A 39 -10.32 -4.32 7.46
N SER A 40 -11.49 -3.69 7.35
CA SER A 40 -11.79 -2.74 6.26
C SER A 40 -10.98 -1.43 6.39
N GLY A 41 -10.87 -0.90 7.61
CA GLY A 41 -10.05 0.29 7.89
C GLY A 41 -8.56 0.04 7.64
N THR A 42 -8.07 -1.14 8.06
CA THR A 42 -6.67 -1.55 7.89
C THR A 42 -6.30 -1.73 6.43
N THR A 43 -7.16 -2.35 5.63
CA THR A 43 -6.90 -2.59 4.19
C THR A 43 -6.85 -1.27 3.40
N THR A 44 -7.76 -0.33 3.72
CA THR A 44 -7.80 0.99 3.08
C THR A 44 -6.57 1.82 3.46
N PHE A 45 -6.15 1.79 4.72
CA PHE A 45 -4.94 2.46 5.17
C PHE A 45 -3.68 1.93 4.49
N ILE A 46 -3.55 0.59 4.40
CA ILE A 46 -2.40 -0.05 3.75
C ILE A 46 -2.35 0.34 2.28
N LYS A 47 -3.47 0.28 1.54
CA LYS A 47 -3.51 0.60 0.12
C LYS A 47 -3.22 2.08 -0.16
N ASN A 48 -3.79 2.99 0.62
CA ASN A 48 -3.71 4.41 0.31
C ASN A 48 -2.47 5.10 0.87
N TYR A 49 -1.86 4.57 1.93
CA TYR A 49 -0.70 5.20 2.58
C TYR A 49 0.53 4.29 2.57
N LEU A 50 0.39 3.03 3.02
CA LEU A 50 1.54 2.14 3.20
C LEU A 50 2.12 1.67 1.87
N LEU A 51 1.26 1.38 0.90
CA LEU A 51 1.66 0.92 -0.43
C LEU A 51 2.43 1.98 -1.21
N PRO A 52 1.95 3.24 -1.38
CA PRO A 52 2.75 4.27 -2.04
C PRO A 52 4.03 4.61 -1.27
N LEU A 53 4.04 4.50 0.06
CA LEU A 53 5.24 4.70 0.88
C LEU A 53 6.31 3.63 0.63
N LEU A 54 5.93 2.35 0.64
CA LEU A 54 6.85 1.24 0.37
C LEU A 54 7.32 1.23 -1.09
N LEU A 55 6.44 1.56 -2.04
CA LEU A 55 6.82 1.74 -3.44
C LEU A 55 7.84 2.86 -3.61
N ALA A 56 7.61 4.02 -2.98
CA ALA A 56 8.54 5.14 -3.01
C ALA A 56 9.89 4.78 -2.38
N ALA A 57 9.90 4.12 -1.21
CA ALA A 57 11.13 3.70 -0.53
C ALA A 57 11.89 2.64 -1.33
N GLY A 58 11.20 1.63 -1.87
CA GLY A 58 11.78 0.61 -2.73
C GLY A 58 12.34 1.21 -4.02
N PHE A 59 11.66 2.20 -4.59
CA PHE A 59 12.12 2.88 -5.81
C PHE A 59 13.40 3.69 -5.55
N LEU A 60 13.46 4.37 -4.39
CA LEU A 60 14.67 5.06 -3.95
C LEU A 60 15.86 4.10 -3.78
N MET A 61 15.64 2.94 -3.15
CA MET A 61 16.67 1.91 -3.00
C MET A 61 17.10 1.31 -4.34
N PHE A 62 16.16 1.08 -5.26
CA PHE A 62 16.45 0.59 -6.59
C PHE A 62 17.32 1.57 -7.39
N VAL A 63 16.94 2.86 -7.39
CA VAL A 63 17.69 3.93 -8.04
C VAL A 63 19.09 4.07 -7.42
N TRP A 64 19.20 4.00 -6.09
CA TRP A 64 20.49 4.00 -5.39
C TRP A 64 21.39 2.81 -5.78
N GLY A 65 20.79 1.63 -5.95
CA GLY A 65 21.51 0.43 -6.41
C GLY A 65 22.10 0.59 -7.82
N ILE A 66 21.34 1.21 -8.74
CA ILE A 66 21.83 1.52 -10.09
C ILE A 66 22.97 2.53 -10.02
N PHE A 67 22.81 3.63 -9.27
CA PHE A 67 23.87 4.63 -9.11
C PHE A 67 25.14 4.01 -8.51
N LYS A 68 25.03 3.15 -7.49
CA LYS A 68 26.18 2.46 -6.90
C LYS A 68 26.86 1.52 -7.90
N MET A 69 26.08 0.84 -8.75
CA MET A 69 26.61 -0.06 -9.78
C MET A 69 27.31 0.68 -10.93
N PHE A 70 26.78 1.83 -11.37
CA PHE A 70 27.29 2.57 -12.54
C PHE A 70 28.34 3.64 -12.23
N ILE A 71 28.23 4.37 -11.10
CA ILE A 71 29.17 5.45 -10.74
C ILE A 71 30.38 4.91 -9.97
N VAL A 72 30.18 3.96 -9.05
CA VAL A 72 31.24 3.43 -8.17
C VAL A 72 31.80 2.09 -8.67
N GLY A 73 30.99 1.30 -9.38
CA GLY A 73 31.38 -0.02 -9.92
C GLY A 73 32.08 0.00 -11.28
N GLY A 74 32.45 1.17 -11.82
CA GLY A 74 33.13 1.24 -13.13
C GLY A 74 34.52 0.59 -13.12
N ASP A 75 35.23 0.69 -12.00
CA ASP A 75 36.66 0.32 -11.89
C ASP A 75 36.92 -0.78 -10.84
N ASP A 76 35.91 -1.12 -10.02
CA ASP A 76 36.06 -2.07 -8.91
C ASP A 76 35.00 -3.21 -8.97
N PRO A 77 35.42 -4.47 -9.17
CA PRO A 77 34.51 -5.61 -9.31
C PRO A 77 33.69 -5.88 -8.03
N GLU A 78 34.21 -5.49 -6.87
CA GLU A 78 33.54 -5.73 -5.58
C GLU A 78 32.30 -4.83 -5.43
N LYS A 79 32.43 -3.57 -5.84
CA LYS A 79 31.33 -2.58 -5.81
C LYS A 79 30.24 -2.86 -6.83
N ARG A 80 30.57 -3.46 -7.98
CA ARG A 80 29.56 -3.97 -8.94
C ARG A 80 28.73 -5.10 -8.35
N LYS A 81 29.35 -6.01 -7.60
CA LYS A 81 28.64 -7.12 -6.96
C LYS A 81 27.70 -6.59 -5.90
N GLU A 82 28.15 -5.61 -5.11
CA GLU A 82 27.35 -4.94 -4.10
C GLU A 82 26.13 -4.20 -4.70
N GLY A 83 26.33 -3.43 -5.77
CA GLY A 83 25.22 -2.74 -6.46
C GLY A 83 24.20 -3.70 -7.07
N ARG A 84 24.66 -4.81 -7.67
CA ARG A 84 23.78 -5.85 -8.22
C ARG A 84 22.94 -6.51 -7.12
N ASN A 85 23.56 -6.84 -5.98
CA ASN A 85 22.83 -7.41 -4.85
C ASN A 85 21.77 -6.43 -4.33
N LEU A 86 22.08 -5.13 -4.26
CA LEU A 86 21.15 -4.10 -3.79
C LEU A 86 19.90 -3.98 -4.71
N ILE A 87 20.11 -4.09 -6.03
CA ILE A 87 19.00 -4.14 -7.00
C ILE A 87 18.15 -5.41 -6.80
N ILE A 88 18.78 -6.57 -6.64
CA ILE A 88 18.08 -7.85 -6.41
C ILE A 88 17.24 -7.79 -5.13
N TYR A 89 17.79 -7.26 -4.03
CA TYR A 89 17.04 -7.08 -2.78
C TYR A 89 15.85 -6.13 -2.95
N SER A 90 15.98 -5.10 -3.77
CA SER A 90 14.87 -4.18 -4.06
C SER A 90 13.74 -4.86 -4.85
N ILE A 91 14.09 -5.69 -5.83
CA ILE A 91 13.11 -6.47 -6.62
C ILE A 91 12.38 -7.49 -5.73
N ILE A 92 13.10 -8.17 -4.85
CA ILE A 92 12.50 -9.10 -3.88
C ILE A 92 11.56 -8.35 -2.93
N GLY A 93 11.97 -7.17 -2.45
CA GLY A 93 11.14 -6.30 -1.63
C GLY A 93 9.83 -5.93 -2.33
N PHE A 94 9.89 -5.50 -3.59
CA PHE A 94 8.70 -5.22 -4.39
C PHE A 94 7.82 -6.46 -4.58
N ALA A 95 8.41 -7.60 -4.90
CA ALA A 95 7.67 -8.85 -5.08
C ALA A 95 6.88 -9.26 -3.82
N LEU A 96 7.46 -9.10 -2.62
CA LEU A 96 6.77 -9.41 -1.37
C LEU A 96 5.56 -8.50 -1.13
N ILE A 97 5.71 -7.20 -1.42
CA ILE A 97 4.62 -6.21 -1.29
C ILE A 97 3.47 -6.56 -2.24
N PHE A 98 3.79 -6.83 -3.51
CA PHE A 98 2.78 -7.21 -4.51
C PHE A 98 2.15 -8.56 -4.22
N SER A 99 2.91 -9.53 -3.68
CA SER A 99 2.41 -10.87 -3.36
C SER A 99 1.38 -10.83 -2.23
N LEU A 100 1.69 -10.13 -1.13
CA LEU A 100 0.78 -9.99 0.01
C LEU A 100 -0.51 -9.24 -0.37
N TRP A 101 -0.42 -8.16 -1.16
CA TRP A 101 -1.61 -7.43 -1.63
C TRP A 101 -2.38 -8.20 -2.71
N GLY A 102 -1.67 -8.84 -3.64
CA GLY A 102 -2.27 -9.61 -4.73
C GLY A 102 -3.10 -10.76 -4.23
N ILE A 103 -2.64 -11.46 -3.19
CA ILE A 103 -3.40 -12.54 -2.55
C ILE A 103 -4.67 -12.00 -1.86
N VAL A 104 -4.58 -10.86 -1.15
CA VAL A 104 -5.76 -10.24 -0.51
C VAL A 104 -6.79 -9.82 -1.57
N ASN A 105 -6.36 -9.21 -2.67
CA ASN A 105 -7.24 -8.82 -3.76
C ASN A 105 -7.83 -10.03 -4.50
N PHE A 106 -7.06 -11.10 -4.64
CA PHE A 106 -7.51 -12.34 -5.26
C PHE A 106 -8.54 -13.08 -4.41
N LEU A 107 -8.34 -13.17 -3.09
CA LEU A 107 -9.29 -13.78 -2.17
C LEU A 107 -10.57 -12.95 -2.03
N THR A 108 -10.47 -11.62 -1.95
CA THR A 108 -11.67 -10.75 -1.91
C THR A 108 -12.44 -10.76 -3.23
N GLY A 109 -11.76 -10.82 -4.37
CA GLY A 109 -12.40 -10.90 -5.68
C GLY A 109 -13.00 -12.26 -6.03
N SER A 110 -12.45 -13.37 -5.51
CA SER A 110 -12.96 -14.72 -5.78
C SER A 110 -14.01 -15.20 -4.78
N ILE A 111 -13.93 -14.75 -3.52
CA ILE A 111 -14.84 -15.18 -2.44
C ILE A 111 -15.99 -14.16 -2.25
N GLY A 112 -15.84 -12.92 -2.72
CA GLY A 112 -16.87 -11.87 -2.69
C GLY A 112 -17.88 -11.92 -3.85
N GLY A 113 -18.08 -13.09 -4.47
CA GLY A 113 -19.09 -13.26 -5.52
C GLY A 113 -20.50 -13.05 -4.98
N ASP A 114 -21.18 -12.05 -5.54
CA ASP A 114 -22.64 -11.83 -5.54
C ASP A 114 -23.36 -11.74 -4.19
N GLN A 115 -23.31 -10.57 -3.55
CA GLN A 115 -24.28 -10.18 -2.49
C GLN A 115 -25.13 -8.97 -2.89
N THR A 116 -25.48 -8.78 -4.17
CA THR A 116 -26.30 -7.62 -4.56
C THR A 116 -27.23 -7.79 -5.75
N THR A 117 -27.74 -9.00 -5.99
CA THR A 117 -29.03 -9.11 -6.68
C THR A 117 -29.87 -10.13 -5.94
N VAL A 118 -30.51 -9.71 -4.84
CA VAL A 118 -31.75 -10.37 -4.44
C VAL A 118 -32.68 -10.20 -5.64
N PRO A 119 -33.10 -11.27 -6.35
CA PRO A 119 -34.04 -11.12 -7.44
C PRO A 119 -35.32 -10.54 -6.84
N THR A 120 -35.61 -9.27 -7.12
CA THR A 120 -36.90 -8.68 -6.79
C THR A 120 -37.93 -9.44 -7.60
N ILE A 121 -38.68 -10.33 -6.94
CA ILE A 121 -39.84 -10.97 -7.55
C ILE A 121 -40.90 -9.87 -7.65
N PRO A 122 -41.33 -9.49 -8.87
CA PRO A 122 -42.38 -8.51 -9.03
C PRO A 122 -43.67 -9.03 -8.36
N GLY A 123 -44.07 -8.43 -7.23
CA GLY A 123 -45.35 -8.74 -6.58
C GLY A 123 -45.39 -8.87 -5.06
N LEU A 124 -44.28 -8.77 -4.32
CA LEU A 124 -44.34 -8.71 -2.85
C LEU A 124 -44.33 -7.25 -2.36
N PRO A 125 -45.27 -6.83 -1.48
CA PRO A 125 -45.15 -5.59 -0.72
C PRO A 125 -43.95 -5.67 0.22
N THR A 126 -43.08 -4.67 0.16
CA THR A 126 -42.01 -4.47 1.14
C THR A 126 -42.60 -3.93 2.45
N PRO A 127 -42.21 -4.44 3.63
CA PRO A 127 -42.54 -3.80 4.91
C PRO A 127 -41.83 -2.46 5.08
#